data_AF-A0A453D5F2-F1
#
_entry.id   AF-A0A453D5F2-F1
#
_cell.length_a   1.000
_cell.length_b   1.000
_cell.length_c   1.000
_cell.angle_alpha   90.00
_cell.angle_beta   90.00
_cell.angle_gamma   90.00
#
_symmetry.space_group_name_H-M   'P 1'
#
loop_
_entity.id
_entity.type
_entity.pdbx_description
1 polymer ?
#
loop_
_entity_poly.entity_id
_entity_poly.type
_entity_poly.pdbx_seq_one_letter_code
_entity_poly.pdbx_strand_id
1 'polypeptide(L)'
;NHKNIVKYLGSLKTNSHLHIILEYVENGSLANIIKPNKFGPFPESLAAVYIAQVLEGLVYLHEQGVIHRDIKGANILTTKEGLVKLADFGVATKLTEADVNTHSVVGTPYWMAPEVIEMSGVCAASDIWSVGCTVIELLTCSPPYYELQPMPALFRIVQDVQPPIPEGFSPEITDFLRQCFQKDSIQRPDAKTLLMHPWLQNSRRASSSPRQTNPRHIDMDVEVPSSDNHAGFSGPSGDTQAPVASDVEQV
;
A
#
# COMPACT_ATOMS: atom_id res chain seq x y z
N ASN A 1 -21.70 2.39 1.62
CA ASN A 1 -21.14 1.71 2.80
C ASN A 1 -20.42 0.47 2.31
N HIS A 2 -19.09 0.43 2.40
CA HIS A 2 -18.29 -0.68 1.87
C HIS A 2 -17.10 -0.95 2.80
N LYS A 3 -16.69 -2.22 2.95
CA LYS A 3 -15.64 -2.63 3.90
C LYS A 3 -14.30 -1.93 3.64
N ASN A 4 -13.97 -1.70 2.36
CA ASN A 4 -12.72 -1.08 1.92
C ASN A 4 -12.78 0.45 1.75
N ILE A 5 -13.81 1.10 2.30
CA ILE A 5 -13.94 2.56 2.27
C ILE A 5 -14.01 3.03 3.72
N VAL A 6 -13.25 4.09 4.06
CA VAL A 6 -13.35 4.72 5.37
C VAL A 6 -14.78 5.21 5.60
N LYS A 7 -15.37 4.72 6.69
CA LYS A 7 -16.74 5.01 7.07
C LYS A 7 -16.86 6.44 7.57
N TYR A 8 -17.74 7.20 6.92
CA TYR A 8 -18.23 8.47 7.44
C TYR A 8 -19.17 8.24 8.63
N LEU A 9 -18.89 8.88 9.75
CA LEU A 9 -19.66 8.78 10.99
C LEU A 9 -20.59 9.98 11.20
N GLY A 10 -20.23 11.16 10.65
CA GLY A 10 -21.03 12.37 10.77
C GLY A 10 -20.23 13.62 10.51
N SER A 11 -20.87 14.78 10.61
CA SER A 11 -20.19 16.07 10.48
C SER A 11 -20.77 17.08 11.46
N LEU A 12 -19.93 17.99 11.95
CA LEU A 12 -20.32 19.12 12.77
C LEU A 12 -19.92 20.40 12.03
N LYS A 13 -20.87 21.30 11.79
CA LYS A 13 -20.60 22.60 11.17
C LYS A 13 -20.64 23.69 12.24
N THR A 14 -19.54 24.42 12.38
CA THR A 14 -19.47 25.65 13.17
C THR A 14 -19.54 26.86 12.22
N ASN A 15 -19.52 28.07 12.77
CA ASN A 15 -19.54 29.30 11.96
C ASN A 15 -18.29 29.47 11.07
N SER A 16 -17.17 28.83 11.45
CA SER A 16 -15.88 28.97 10.76
C SER A 16 -15.32 27.67 10.18
N HIS A 17 -15.80 26.51 10.61
CA HIS A 17 -15.22 25.21 10.23
C HIS A 17 -16.29 24.14 9.99
N LEU A 18 -16.02 23.25 9.04
CA LEU A 18 -16.70 21.97 8.88
C LEU A 18 -15.81 20.86 9.45
N HIS A 19 -16.28 20.16 10.47
CA HIS A 19 -15.62 18.99 11.03
C HIS A 19 -16.25 17.73 10.44
N ILE A 20 -15.45 16.90 9.79
CA ILE A 20 -15.86 15.60 9.24
C ILE A 20 -15.38 14.52 10.21
N ILE A 21 -16.29 13.69 10.69
CA ILE A 21 -16.02 12.60 11.63
C ILE A 21 -15.99 11.29 10.85
N LEU A 22 -14.86 10.60 10.88
CA LEU A 22 -14.61 9.35 10.18
C LEU A 22 -14.27 8.23 11.16
N GLU A 23 -14.41 6.97 10.76
CA GLU A 23 -13.88 5.86 11.54
C GLU A 23 -12.36 5.97 11.68
N TYR A 24 -11.85 5.56 12.83
CA TYR A 24 -10.42 5.45 13.06
C TYR A 24 -9.88 4.13 12.50
N VAL A 25 -8.73 4.19 11.82
CA VAL A 25 -8.07 3.04 11.18
C VAL A 25 -6.67 2.89 11.77
N GLU A 26 -6.42 1.79 12.47
CA GLU A 26 -5.42 1.73 13.54
C GLU A 26 -3.96 1.72 13.06
N ASN A 27 -3.65 1.01 11.97
CA ASN A 27 -2.26 0.88 11.50
C ASN A 27 -1.79 2.05 10.63
N GLY A 28 -2.65 3.05 10.40
CA GLY A 28 -2.35 4.17 9.53
C GLY A 28 -2.18 3.75 8.07
N SER A 29 -1.43 4.56 7.31
CA SER A 29 -1.32 4.43 5.86
C SER A 29 -0.23 3.46 5.40
N LEU A 30 -0.40 2.85 4.22
CA LEU A 30 0.63 2.01 3.62
C LEU A 30 1.93 2.77 3.37
N ALA A 31 1.87 4.05 2.99
CA ALA A 31 3.06 4.90 2.84
C ALA A 31 3.84 5.04 4.16
N ASN A 32 3.15 5.01 5.31
CA ASN A 32 3.80 4.99 6.61
C ASN A 32 4.39 3.63 6.97
N ILE A 33 3.87 2.52 6.43
CA ILE A 33 4.34 1.17 6.70
C ILE A 33 5.61 0.86 5.89
N ILE A 34 5.63 1.24 4.61
CA ILE A 34 6.75 0.97 3.69
C ILE A 34 7.99 1.85 3.92
N LYS A 35 7.97 2.75 4.92
CA LYS A 35 9.14 3.58 5.22
C LYS A 35 10.36 2.68 5.51
N PRO A 36 11.57 3.04 5.03
CA PRO A 36 12.77 2.22 5.23
C PRO A 36 13.13 1.97 6.70
N ASN A 37 12.76 2.88 7.59
CA ASN A 37 12.97 2.75 9.04
C ASN A 37 11.86 1.95 9.75
N LYS A 38 10.95 1.30 9.00
CA LYS A 38 9.89 0.43 9.50
C LYS A 38 9.96 -0.92 8.81
N PHE A 39 9.12 -1.17 7.81
CA PHE A 39 9.09 -2.46 7.11
C PHE A 39 9.82 -2.43 5.77
N GLY A 40 10.03 -1.25 5.18
CA GLY A 40 10.59 -1.13 3.83
C GLY A 40 9.63 -1.66 2.74
N PRO A 41 10.16 -1.97 1.54
CA PRO A 41 9.33 -2.35 0.40
C PRO A 41 8.62 -3.68 0.65
N PHE A 42 7.40 -3.80 0.15
CA PHE A 42 6.64 -5.05 0.25
C PHE A 42 7.15 -6.10 -0.74
N PRO A 43 7.08 -7.39 -0.38
CA PRO A 43 7.10 -8.46 -1.35
C PRO A 43 5.91 -8.35 -2.31
N GLU A 44 6.09 -8.74 -3.58
CA GLU A 44 5.02 -8.70 -4.59
C GLU A 44 3.74 -9.42 -4.16
N SER A 45 3.87 -10.54 -3.44
CA SER A 45 2.73 -11.31 -2.94
C SER A 45 1.90 -10.54 -1.92
N LEU A 46 2.54 -9.75 -1.04
CA LEU A 46 1.87 -8.90 -0.06
C LEU A 46 1.25 -7.67 -0.72
N ALA A 47 1.96 -7.05 -1.66
CA ALA A 47 1.41 -5.96 -2.47
C ALA A 47 0.12 -6.41 -3.20
N ALA A 48 0.11 -7.61 -3.78
CA ALA A 48 -1.08 -8.18 -4.41
C ALA A 48 -2.28 -8.29 -3.45
N VAL A 49 -2.07 -8.68 -2.19
CA VAL A 49 -3.15 -8.77 -1.18
C VAL A 49 -3.77 -7.40 -0.92
N TYR A 50 -2.94 -6.37 -0.76
CA TYR A 50 -3.43 -5.01 -0.52
C TYR A 50 -4.07 -4.39 -1.76
N ILE A 51 -3.45 -4.52 -2.93
CA ILE A 51 -3.97 -3.97 -4.19
C ILE A 51 -5.30 -4.63 -4.58
N ALA A 52 -5.49 -5.92 -4.31
CA ALA A 52 -6.78 -6.56 -4.50
C ALA A 52 -7.90 -5.90 -3.67
N GLN A 53 -7.62 -5.50 -2.42
CA GLN A 53 -8.60 -4.80 -1.58
C GLN A 53 -8.82 -3.35 -2.02
N VAL A 54 -7.78 -2.68 -2.53
CA VAL A 54 -7.90 -1.33 -3.15
C VAL A 54 -8.84 -1.40 -4.35
N LEU A 55 -8.65 -2.38 -5.23
CA LEU A 55 -9.51 -2.57 -6.40
C LEU A 55 -10.94 -2.94 -6.00
N GLU A 56 -11.17 -3.75 -4.96
CA GLU A 56 -12.51 -4.00 -4.41
C GLU A 56 -13.20 -2.68 -3.96
N GLY A 57 -12.45 -1.78 -3.32
CA GLY A 57 -12.94 -0.44 -2.97
C GLY A 57 -13.27 0.41 -4.20
N LEU A 58 -12.40 0.39 -5.22
CA LEU A 58 -12.60 1.16 -6.46
C LEU A 58 -13.78 0.64 -7.29
N VAL A 59 -13.99 -0.67 -7.37
CA VAL A 59 -15.20 -1.25 -8.02
C VAL A 59 -16.45 -0.64 -7.40
N TYR A 60 -16.55 -0.65 -6.07
CA TYR A 60 -17.68 -0.04 -5.38
C TYR A 60 -17.83 1.45 -5.70
N LEU A 61 -16.74 2.24 -5.64
CA LEU A 61 -16.81 3.68 -5.91
C LEU A 61 -17.24 3.97 -7.35
N HIS A 62 -16.63 3.29 -8.33
CA HIS A 62 -16.90 3.50 -9.75
C HIS A 62 -18.33 3.08 -10.10
N GLU A 63 -18.87 2.02 -9.51
CA GLU A 63 -20.29 1.63 -9.66
C GLU A 63 -21.26 2.67 -9.06
N GLN A 64 -20.85 3.42 -8.04
CA GLN A 64 -21.61 4.56 -7.52
C GLN A 64 -21.39 5.86 -8.32
N GLY A 65 -20.60 5.79 -9.40
CA GLY A 65 -20.21 6.93 -10.20
C GLY A 65 -19.32 7.92 -9.47
N VAL A 66 -18.49 7.47 -8.53
CA VAL A 66 -17.54 8.30 -7.78
C VAL A 66 -16.12 7.97 -8.24
N ILE A 67 -15.34 8.99 -8.58
CA ILE A 67 -13.89 8.87 -8.86
C ILE A 67 -13.13 9.33 -7.63
N HIS A 68 -12.13 8.55 -7.19
CA HIS A 68 -11.38 8.87 -5.96
C HIS A 68 -10.39 10.02 -6.18
N ARG A 69 -9.63 10.01 -7.27
CA ARG A 69 -8.67 11.05 -7.71
C ARG A 69 -7.38 11.22 -6.90
N ASP A 70 -7.17 10.44 -5.84
CA ASP A 70 -5.96 10.55 -5.00
C ASP A 70 -5.54 9.18 -4.43
N ILE A 71 -5.52 8.17 -5.30
CA ILE A 71 -5.04 6.83 -4.93
C ILE A 71 -3.51 6.86 -4.83
N LYS A 72 -3.02 6.65 -3.61
CA LYS A 72 -1.60 6.57 -3.25
C LYS A 72 -1.45 5.89 -1.90
N GLY A 73 -0.26 5.41 -1.57
CA GLY A 73 0.02 4.74 -0.30
C GLY A 73 -0.37 5.55 0.94
N ALA A 74 -0.34 6.89 0.87
CA ALA A 74 -0.73 7.78 1.96
C ALA A 74 -2.24 7.77 2.27
N ASN A 75 -3.09 7.46 1.29
CA ASN A 75 -4.55 7.45 1.42
C ASN A 75 -5.14 6.03 1.52
N ILE A 76 -4.27 5.02 1.55
CA ILE A 76 -4.66 3.63 1.74
C ILE A 76 -4.31 3.26 3.17
N LEU A 77 -5.33 3.20 4.04
CA LEU A 77 -5.17 2.88 5.45
C LEU A 77 -5.37 1.40 5.70
N THR A 78 -4.81 0.88 6.80
CA THR A 78 -4.99 -0.53 7.19
C THR A 78 -5.44 -0.70 8.63
N THR A 79 -6.34 -1.66 8.88
CA THR A 79 -6.71 -2.07 10.25
C THR A 79 -5.71 -3.09 10.79
N LYS A 80 -5.78 -3.37 12.10
CA LYS A 80 -4.96 -4.41 12.75
C LYS A 80 -5.20 -5.83 12.19
N GLU A 81 -6.37 -6.08 11.61
CA GLU A 81 -6.72 -7.33 10.92
C GLU A 81 -6.22 -7.38 9.46
N GLY A 82 -5.52 -6.35 8.98
CA GLY A 82 -5.02 -6.29 7.61
C GLY A 82 -6.07 -5.88 6.56
N LEU A 83 -7.21 -5.32 6.99
CA LEU A 83 -8.20 -4.78 6.07
C LEU A 83 -7.77 -3.41 5.56
N VAL A 84 -7.82 -3.22 4.25
CA VAL A 84 -7.56 -1.93 3.60
C VAL A 84 -8.80 -1.06 3.65
N LYS A 85 -8.63 0.24 3.91
CA LYS A 85 -9.66 1.27 3.77
C LYS A 85 -9.12 2.45 2.96
N LEU A 86 -9.78 2.75 1.84
CA LEU A 86 -9.53 3.96 1.06
C LEU A 86 -10.07 5.18 1.82
N ALA A 87 -9.20 6.16 2.02
CA ALA A 87 -9.43 7.37 2.78
C ALA A 87 -9.23 8.61 1.88
N ASP A 88 -9.53 9.77 2.44
CA ASP A 88 -9.33 11.09 1.82
C ASP A 88 -10.05 11.28 0.48
N PHE A 89 -11.36 11.54 0.59
CA PHE A 89 -12.23 11.93 -0.51
C PHE A 89 -12.19 13.45 -0.77
N GLY A 90 -11.20 14.19 -0.26
CA GLY A 90 -11.15 15.65 -0.29
C GLY A 90 -11.18 16.26 -1.69
N VAL A 91 -10.88 15.46 -2.71
CA VAL A 91 -10.90 15.84 -4.14
C VAL A 91 -11.81 14.94 -4.98
N ALA A 92 -12.52 14.00 -4.38
CA ALA A 92 -13.38 13.05 -5.08
C ALA A 92 -14.57 13.78 -5.73
N THR A 93 -15.05 13.24 -6.85
CA THR A 93 -16.16 13.85 -7.60
C THR A 93 -17.10 12.79 -8.14
N LYS A 94 -18.39 13.14 -8.21
CA LYS A 94 -19.44 12.30 -8.78
C LYS A 94 -19.60 12.58 -10.27
N LEU A 95 -19.66 11.52 -11.08
CA LEU A 95 -19.81 11.56 -12.54
C LEU A 95 -21.09 12.26 -13.05
N THR A 96 -22.04 12.58 -12.16
CA THR A 96 -23.32 13.22 -12.51
C THR A 96 -23.24 14.74 -12.64
N GLU A 97 -22.14 15.36 -12.23
CA GLU A 97 -21.89 16.76 -12.52
C GLU A 97 -21.26 16.85 -13.91
N ALA A 98 -21.90 17.61 -14.80
CA ALA A 98 -21.36 18.04 -16.08
C ALA A 98 -20.17 19.01 -15.89
N ASP A 99 -19.25 18.68 -15.00
CA ASP A 99 -18.02 19.41 -14.75
C ASP A 99 -16.89 18.78 -15.56
N VAL A 100 -17.00 19.01 -16.86
CA VAL A 100 -15.89 19.02 -17.81
C VAL A 100 -14.93 20.20 -17.50
N ASN A 101 -15.21 21.02 -16.47
CA ASN A 101 -14.57 22.31 -16.21
C ASN A 101 -13.86 22.47 -14.86
N THR A 102 -13.67 21.43 -14.03
CA THR A 102 -12.74 21.54 -12.89
C THR A 102 -11.30 21.39 -13.38
N HIS A 103 -10.78 22.43 -14.06
CA HIS A 103 -9.44 22.55 -14.63
C HIS A 103 -8.33 22.77 -13.59
N SER A 104 -8.54 22.43 -12.32
CA SER A 104 -7.49 22.55 -11.31
C SER A 104 -6.63 21.28 -11.29
N VAL A 105 -5.32 21.45 -11.48
CA VAL A 105 -4.31 20.41 -11.23
C VAL A 105 -4.26 20.18 -9.71
N VAL A 106 -5.15 19.32 -9.21
CA VAL A 106 -5.19 18.91 -7.80
C VAL A 106 -4.77 17.45 -7.72
N GLY A 107 -3.78 17.16 -6.89
CA GLY A 107 -3.26 15.80 -6.70
C GLY A 107 -1.78 15.80 -6.29
N THR A 108 -1.27 14.62 -5.96
CA THR A 108 0.18 14.43 -5.80
C THR A 108 0.76 13.99 -7.15
N PRO A 109 1.68 14.77 -7.75
CA PRO A 109 1.95 14.74 -9.19
C PRO A 109 2.37 13.37 -9.74
N TYR A 110 3.09 12.57 -8.94
CA TYR A 110 3.64 11.28 -9.36
C TYR A 110 2.61 10.16 -9.58
N TRP A 111 1.37 10.34 -9.11
CA TRP A 111 0.27 9.39 -9.29
C TRP A 111 -0.77 9.87 -10.32
N MET A 112 -0.60 11.07 -10.89
CA MET A 112 -1.56 11.66 -11.81
C MET A 112 -1.50 10.98 -13.18
N ALA A 113 -2.67 10.66 -13.73
CA ALA A 113 -2.80 10.12 -15.08
C ALA A 113 -2.58 11.20 -16.15
N PRO A 114 -2.11 10.86 -17.36
CA PRO A 114 -1.81 11.83 -18.41
C PRO A 114 -3.02 12.72 -18.77
N GLU A 115 -4.22 12.15 -18.88
CA GLU A 115 -5.45 12.88 -19.20
C GLU A 115 -5.87 13.89 -18.11
N VAL A 116 -5.45 13.65 -16.87
CA VAL A 116 -5.67 14.60 -15.75
C VAL A 116 -4.70 15.77 -15.85
N ILE A 117 -3.43 15.50 -16.23
CA ILE A 117 -2.40 16.52 -16.41
C ILE A 117 -2.71 17.39 -17.63
N GLU A 118 -3.14 16.77 -18.72
CA GLU A 118 -3.53 17.42 -19.98
C GLU A 118 -4.91 18.08 -19.90
N MET A 119 -5.58 18.02 -18.73
CA MET A 119 -6.91 18.57 -18.50
C MET A 119 -7.96 18.09 -19.53
N SER A 120 -7.76 16.88 -20.06
CA SER A 120 -8.63 16.25 -21.06
C SER A 120 -9.84 15.54 -20.44
N GLY A 121 -9.87 15.44 -19.12
CA GLY A 121 -11.01 14.93 -18.33
C GLY A 121 -10.57 13.87 -17.33
N VAL A 122 -11.16 13.91 -16.14
CA VAL A 122 -10.91 12.92 -15.09
C VAL A 122 -11.95 11.82 -15.18
N CYS A 123 -11.52 10.56 -15.16
CA CYS A 123 -12.41 9.40 -15.27
C CYS A 123 -12.03 8.27 -14.30
N ALA A 124 -12.86 7.22 -14.23
CA ALA A 124 -12.57 6.03 -13.42
C ALA A 124 -11.22 5.38 -13.78
N ALA A 125 -10.84 5.40 -15.07
CA ALA A 125 -9.55 4.90 -15.53
C ALA A 125 -8.36 5.73 -15.04
N SER A 126 -8.55 6.98 -14.62
CA SER A 126 -7.51 7.80 -13.98
C SER A 126 -7.11 7.21 -12.63
N ASP A 127 -8.05 6.67 -11.84
CA ASP A 127 -7.72 5.95 -10.60
C ASP A 127 -6.89 4.68 -10.88
N ILE A 128 -7.12 4.01 -12.01
CA ILE A 128 -6.39 2.80 -12.41
C ILE A 128 -4.91 3.10 -12.70
N TRP A 129 -4.63 4.24 -13.34
CA TRP A 129 -3.25 4.71 -13.48
C TRP A 129 -2.59 4.92 -12.12
N SER A 130 -3.28 5.60 -11.20
CA SER A 130 -2.80 5.84 -9.84
C SER A 130 -2.58 4.55 -9.05
N VAL A 131 -3.37 3.50 -9.28
CA VAL A 131 -3.12 2.14 -8.74
C VAL A 131 -1.78 1.60 -9.24
N GLY A 132 -1.49 1.72 -10.54
CA GLY A 132 -0.19 1.32 -11.09
C GLY A 132 0.99 2.04 -10.43
N CYS A 133 0.89 3.37 -10.25
CA CYS A 133 1.90 4.15 -9.52
C CYS A 133 2.03 3.70 -8.06
N THR A 134 0.91 3.39 -7.41
CA THR A 134 0.88 2.89 -6.03
C THR A 134 1.53 1.52 -5.91
N VAL A 135 1.34 0.62 -6.89
CA VAL A 135 2.02 -0.68 -6.90
C VAL A 135 3.53 -0.51 -6.90
N ILE A 136 4.06 0.38 -7.75
CA ILE A 136 5.49 0.70 -7.76
C ILE A 136 5.92 1.28 -6.40
N GLU A 137 5.18 2.26 -5.88
CA GLU A 137 5.42 2.85 -4.55
C GLU A 137 5.54 1.79 -3.46
N LEU A 138 4.63 0.82 -3.40
CA LEU A 138 4.64 -0.22 -2.36
C LEU A 138 5.85 -1.16 -2.49
N LEU A 139 6.41 -1.33 -3.68
CA LEU A 139 7.49 -2.28 -3.96
C LEU A 139 8.87 -1.66 -3.95
N THR A 140 8.96 -0.32 -4.04
CA THR A 140 10.24 0.41 -4.08
C THR A 140 10.34 1.49 -3.02
N CYS A 141 9.28 1.72 -2.25
CA CYS A 141 9.09 2.84 -1.32
C CYS A 141 8.95 4.22 -1.98
N SER A 142 8.94 4.29 -3.30
CA SER A 142 8.88 5.55 -4.06
C SER A 142 7.99 5.41 -5.29
N PRO A 143 7.13 6.39 -5.61
CA PRO A 143 6.36 6.35 -6.85
C PRO A 143 7.26 6.45 -8.08
N PRO A 144 6.73 6.19 -9.29
CA PRO A 144 7.45 6.44 -10.53
C PRO A 144 7.90 7.90 -10.61
N TYR A 145 9.06 8.13 -11.24
CA TYR A 145 9.64 9.47 -11.42
C TYR A 145 9.96 10.23 -10.12
N TYR A 146 9.98 9.57 -8.96
CA TYR A 146 10.31 10.17 -7.66
C TYR A 146 11.62 10.99 -7.66
N GLU A 147 12.61 10.59 -8.45
CA GLU A 147 13.90 11.28 -8.55
C GLU A 147 13.81 12.64 -9.27
N LEU A 148 12.72 12.88 -10.00
CA LEU A 148 12.50 14.13 -10.71
C LEU A 148 11.76 15.13 -9.83
N GLN A 149 12.07 16.41 -10.05
CA GLN A 149 11.25 17.49 -9.52
C GLN A 149 9.81 17.40 -10.07
N PRO A 150 8.80 17.88 -9.33
CA PRO A 150 7.39 17.73 -9.70
C PRO A 150 7.04 18.10 -11.14
N MET A 151 7.45 19.29 -11.61
CA MET A 151 7.13 19.76 -12.95
C MET A 151 7.77 18.91 -14.05
N PRO A 152 9.08 18.60 -14.01
CA PRO A 152 9.67 17.62 -14.92
C PRO A 152 8.99 16.26 -14.90
N ALA A 153 8.57 15.75 -13.74
CA ALA A 153 7.87 14.48 -13.63
C ALA A 153 6.54 14.50 -14.42
N LEU A 154 5.73 15.55 -14.26
CA LEU A 154 4.47 15.71 -15.01
C LEU A 154 4.71 15.70 -16.53
N PHE A 155 5.75 16.38 -17.00
CA PHE A 155 6.11 16.38 -18.41
C PHE A 155 6.48 14.99 -18.93
N ARG A 156 7.27 14.23 -18.15
CA ARG A 156 7.64 12.84 -18.50
C ARG A 156 6.43 11.91 -18.46
N ILE A 157 5.51 12.09 -17.50
CA ILE A 157 4.26 11.34 -17.44
C ILE A 157 3.43 11.52 -18.71
N VAL A 158 3.43 12.69 -19.34
CA VAL A 158 2.71 12.92 -20.60
C VAL A 158 3.50 12.38 -21.80
N GLN A 159 4.81 12.59 -21.85
CA GLN A 159 5.62 12.29 -23.04
C GLN A 159 6.11 10.86 -23.18
N ASP A 160 6.49 10.21 -22.08
CA ASP A 160 7.02 8.85 -22.13
C ASP A 160 5.94 7.86 -22.55
N VAL A 161 6.32 6.74 -23.17
CA VAL A 161 5.36 5.69 -23.55
C VAL A 161 4.60 5.18 -22.31
N GLN A 162 5.31 5.01 -21.19
CA GLN A 162 4.76 4.61 -19.90
C GLN A 162 5.72 5.04 -18.77
N PRO A 163 5.26 5.06 -17.51
CA PRO A 163 6.12 5.19 -16.35
C PRO A 163 7.22 4.11 -16.32
N PRO A 164 8.40 4.43 -15.75
CA PRO A 164 9.48 3.47 -15.59
C PRO A 164 9.02 2.33 -14.69
N ILE A 165 9.14 1.09 -15.18
CA ILE A 165 8.93 -0.12 -14.39
C ILE A 165 10.33 -0.59 -13.94
N PRO A 166 10.57 -0.72 -12.62
CA PRO A 166 11.84 -1.23 -12.10
C PRO A 166 12.22 -2.60 -12.66
N GLU A 167 13.53 -2.82 -12.83
CA GLU A 167 14.05 -4.15 -13.17
C GLU A 167 13.88 -5.13 -12.00
N GLY A 168 13.75 -6.43 -12.30
CA GLY A 168 13.64 -7.49 -11.30
C GLY A 168 12.21 -7.81 -10.85
N PHE A 169 11.21 -7.06 -11.33
CA PHE A 169 9.80 -7.38 -11.15
C PHE A 169 9.41 -8.64 -11.93
N SER A 170 8.49 -9.43 -11.38
CA SER A 170 7.97 -10.62 -12.06
C SER A 170 7.30 -10.27 -13.41
N PRO A 171 7.24 -11.21 -14.36
CA PRO A 171 6.47 -11.02 -15.59
C PRO A 171 5.01 -10.66 -15.33
N GLU A 172 4.40 -11.27 -14.31
CA GLU A 172 2.99 -11.06 -13.96
C GLU A 172 2.73 -9.65 -13.46
N ILE A 173 3.58 -9.11 -12.57
CA ILE A 173 3.37 -7.74 -12.10
C ILE A 173 3.74 -6.71 -13.18
N THR A 174 4.76 -7.00 -13.99
CA THR A 174 5.12 -6.15 -15.13
C THR A 174 3.96 -6.05 -16.12
N ASP A 175 3.27 -7.16 -16.40
CA ASP A 175 2.06 -7.16 -17.23
C ASP A 175 0.92 -6.34 -16.59
N PHE A 176 0.65 -6.54 -15.30
CA PHE A 176 -0.34 -5.75 -14.56
C PHE A 176 -0.08 -4.24 -14.66
N LEU A 177 1.18 -3.82 -14.47
CA LEU A 177 1.60 -2.42 -14.56
C LEU A 177 1.42 -1.87 -15.99
N ARG A 178 1.78 -2.65 -17.02
CA ARG A 178 1.58 -2.25 -18.43
C ARG A 178 0.10 -2.07 -18.77
N GLN A 179 -0.78 -2.86 -18.19
CA GLN A 179 -2.23 -2.67 -18.34
C GLN A 179 -2.71 -1.39 -17.63
N CYS A 180 -2.17 -1.08 -16.44
CA CYS A 180 -2.50 0.18 -15.74
C CYS A 180 -1.99 1.42 -16.48
N PHE A 181 -0.85 1.31 -17.18
CA PHE A 181 -0.15 2.43 -17.83
C PHE A 181 -0.47 2.61 -19.31
N GLN A 182 -1.63 2.14 -19.78
CA GLN A 182 -2.11 2.52 -21.12
C GLN A 182 -2.39 4.03 -21.16
N LYS A 183 -1.81 4.73 -22.14
CA LYS A 183 -1.99 6.19 -22.27
C LYS A 183 -3.43 6.57 -22.53
N ASP A 184 -4.03 5.94 -23.53
CA ASP A 184 -5.45 6.05 -23.79
C ASP A 184 -6.22 5.43 -22.62
N SER A 185 -6.98 6.27 -21.91
CA SER A 185 -7.77 5.88 -20.74
C SER A 185 -8.85 4.86 -21.08
N ILE A 186 -9.30 4.79 -22.35
CA ILE A 186 -10.28 3.81 -22.82
C ILE A 186 -9.67 2.40 -22.93
N GLN A 187 -8.35 2.31 -23.17
CA GLN A 187 -7.64 1.04 -23.26
C GLN A 187 -7.26 0.46 -21.89
N ARG A 188 -7.39 1.24 -20.81
CA ARG A 188 -7.13 0.72 -19.46
C ARG A 188 -8.28 -0.18 -19.02
N PRO A 189 -8.00 -1.38 -18.50
CA PRO A 189 -9.02 -2.22 -17.89
C PRO A 189 -9.62 -1.53 -16.66
N ASP A 190 -10.91 -1.78 -16.41
CA ASP A 190 -11.57 -1.32 -15.19
C ASP A 190 -11.09 -2.10 -13.95
N ALA A 191 -11.43 -1.59 -12.77
CA ALA A 191 -11.01 -2.21 -11.50
C ALA A 191 -11.49 -3.67 -11.36
N LYS A 192 -12.68 -3.97 -11.91
CA LYS A 192 -13.29 -5.31 -11.88
C LYS A 192 -12.51 -6.30 -12.74
N THR A 193 -12.05 -5.87 -13.91
CA THR A 193 -11.22 -6.66 -14.82
C THR A 193 -9.84 -6.90 -14.21
N LEU A 194 -9.22 -5.87 -13.63
CA LEU A 194 -7.92 -6.00 -12.97
C LEU A 194 -7.95 -6.94 -11.76
N LEU A 195 -9.06 -7.04 -11.03
CA LEU A 195 -9.21 -8.03 -9.95
C LEU A 195 -9.03 -9.47 -10.44
N MET A 196 -9.31 -9.74 -11.71
CA MET A 196 -9.15 -11.07 -12.32
C MET A 196 -7.74 -11.33 -12.86
N HIS A 197 -6.84 -10.35 -12.76
CA HIS A 197 -5.48 -10.46 -13.27
C HIS A 197 -4.71 -11.61 -12.61
N PRO A 198 -3.91 -12.41 -13.36
CA PRO A 198 -3.16 -13.55 -12.83
C PRO A 198 -2.32 -13.25 -11.59
N TRP A 199 -1.63 -12.10 -11.57
CA TRP A 199 -0.85 -11.63 -10.40
C TRP A 199 -1.67 -11.64 -9.10
N LEU A 200 -2.88 -11.10 -9.13
CA LEU A 200 -3.75 -11.02 -7.94
C LEU A 200 -4.40 -12.37 -7.61
N GLN A 201 -4.80 -13.13 -8.63
CA GLN A 201 -5.43 -14.44 -8.45
C GLN A 201 -4.47 -15.48 -7.87
N ASN A 202 -3.20 -15.46 -8.27
CA ASN A 202 -2.19 -16.37 -7.75
C ASN A 202 -1.90 -16.13 -6.27
N SER A 203 -1.87 -14.87 -5.82
CA SER A 203 -1.71 -14.53 -4.40
C SER A 203 -2.89 -15.01 -3.54
N ARG A 204 -4.12 -14.91 -4.04
CA ARG A 204 -5.33 -15.43 -3.35
C ARG A 204 -5.32 -16.95 -3.17
N ARG A 205 -4.77 -17.69 -4.14
CA ARG A 205 -4.63 -19.16 -4.05
C ARG A 205 -3.56 -19.56 -3.05
N ALA A 206 -2.45 -18.82 -2.98
CA ALA A 206 -1.38 -19.06 -2.03
C ALA A 206 -1.82 -18.83 -0.57
N SER A 207 -2.69 -17.85 -0.31
CA SER A 207 -3.21 -17.55 1.03
C SER A 207 -4.35 -18.47 1.50
N SER A 208 -5.04 -19.15 0.58
CA SER A 208 -6.15 -20.09 0.87
C SER A 208 -5.72 -21.55 0.99
N SER A 209 -4.43 -21.85 0.75
CA SER A 209 -3.87 -23.19 0.94
C SER A 209 -3.69 -23.47 2.44
N PRO A 210 -4.28 -24.53 3.02
CA PRO A 210 -4.03 -24.89 4.41
C PRO A 210 -2.54 -25.20 4.57
N ARG A 211 -1.83 -24.47 5.43
CA ARG A 211 -0.49 -24.89 5.87
C ARG A 211 -0.66 -26.25 6.55
N GLN A 212 -0.28 -27.34 5.88
CA GLN A 212 -0.10 -28.63 6.52
C GLN A 212 1.05 -28.50 7.51
N THR A 213 0.72 -28.21 8.76
CA THR A 213 1.65 -28.37 9.87
C THR A 213 1.69 -29.87 10.17
N ASN A 214 2.68 -30.58 9.63
CA ASN A 214 3.01 -31.91 10.12
C ASN A 214 3.61 -31.75 11.54
N PRO A 215 2.95 -32.24 12.59
CA PRO A 215 3.60 -32.32 13.89
C PRO A 215 4.66 -33.43 13.80
N ARG A 216 5.93 -33.05 13.87
CA ARG A 216 6.99 -34.02 14.15
C ARG A 216 6.77 -34.51 15.58
N HIS A 217 6.36 -35.77 15.72
CA HIS A 217 6.44 -36.48 16.99
C HIS A 217 7.90 -36.47 17.44
N ILE A 218 8.18 -35.80 18.55
CA ILE A 218 9.41 -35.97 19.31
C ILE A 218 9.02 -36.91 20.45
N ASP A 219 9.29 -38.20 20.28
CA ASP A 219 9.29 -39.13 21.41
C ASP A 219 10.53 -38.81 22.24
N MET A 220 10.31 -38.28 23.45
CA MET A 220 11.33 -38.13 24.47
C MET A 220 11.15 -39.27 25.46
N ASP A 221 11.92 -40.33 25.27
CA ASP A 221 12.12 -41.36 26.29
C ASP A 221 12.80 -40.71 27.51
N VAL A 222 12.11 -40.74 28.65
CA VAL A 222 12.63 -40.28 29.94
C VAL A 222 13.35 -41.46 30.59
N GLU A 223 14.66 -41.56 30.40
CA GLU A 223 15.53 -42.37 31.25
C GLU A 223 15.91 -41.56 32.49
N VAL A 224 15.58 -42.10 33.67
CA VAL A 224 15.93 -41.56 34.99
C VAL A 224 17.26 -42.19 35.43
N PRO A 225 18.35 -41.43 35.67
CA PRO A 225 19.52 -41.97 36.31
C PRO A 225 19.47 -41.76 37.82
N SER A 226 19.58 -42.87 38.55
CA SER A 226 19.79 -42.97 39.98
C SER A 226 21.16 -42.43 40.42
N SER A 227 21.19 -41.91 41.64
CA SER A 227 22.31 -41.36 42.40
C SER A 227 23.47 -42.33 42.63
N ASP A 228 24.72 -41.85 42.56
CA ASP A 228 25.66 -41.87 43.70
C ASP A 228 27.02 -41.16 43.46
N ASN A 229 27.38 -40.32 44.44
CA ASN A 229 28.68 -39.95 45.02
C ASN A 229 30.01 -40.03 44.22
N HIS A 230 30.75 -38.91 44.11
CA HIS A 230 31.78 -38.51 45.11
C HIS A 230 32.59 -37.25 44.70
N ALA A 231 32.72 -36.33 45.68
CA ALA A 231 33.85 -35.44 46.04
C ALA A 231 34.79 -34.81 44.97
N GLY A 232 34.95 -33.48 45.04
CA GLY A 232 36.09 -32.77 44.46
C GLY A 232 36.02 -31.25 44.61
N PHE A 233 36.84 -30.71 45.52
CA PHE A 233 37.02 -29.31 45.91
C PHE A 233 37.44 -28.35 44.78
N SER A 234 37.03 -27.06 44.91
CA SER A 234 37.83 -25.82 44.88
C SER A 234 37.25 -24.67 44.02
N GLY A 235 36.86 -23.56 44.66
CA GLY A 235 36.74 -22.24 44.02
C GLY A 235 38.11 -21.51 43.96
N PRO A 236 38.20 -20.16 43.81
CA PRO A 236 37.12 -19.18 43.64
C PRO A 236 37.38 -18.06 42.59
N SER A 237 36.37 -17.18 42.45
CA SER A 237 36.43 -15.71 42.26
C SER A 237 36.99 -15.08 40.97
N GLY A 238 36.20 -14.15 40.40
CA GLY A 238 36.63 -13.17 39.41
C GLY A 238 35.49 -12.24 39.00
N ASP A 239 35.25 -11.19 39.78
CA ASP A 239 34.53 -9.97 39.37
C ASP A 239 35.22 -9.31 38.18
N THR A 240 34.48 -8.73 37.21
CA THR A 240 34.42 -7.27 36.96
C THR A 240 33.61 -6.87 35.71
N GLN A 241 32.65 -5.98 35.96
CA GLN A 241 32.35 -4.71 35.27
C GLN A 241 32.04 -4.63 33.76
N ALA A 242 30.80 -4.17 33.52
CA ALA A 242 30.41 -3.32 32.39
C ALA A 242 30.91 -1.87 32.54
N PRO A 243 30.97 -1.09 31.45
CA PRO A 243 30.84 0.35 31.55
C PRO A 243 29.61 0.90 30.81
N VAL A 244 29.17 2.03 31.36
CA VAL A 244 28.00 2.85 31.07
C VAL A 244 28.34 3.90 30.00
N ALA A 245 27.27 4.38 29.37
CA ALA A 245 27.20 5.49 28.43
C ALA A 245 27.88 6.80 28.86
N SER A 246 28.21 7.63 27.87
CA SER A 246 28.26 9.08 28.02
C SER A 246 27.97 9.78 26.70
N ASP A 247 27.06 10.75 26.80
CA ASP A 247 26.67 11.77 25.83
C ASP A 247 27.84 12.56 25.24
N VAL A 248 27.69 13.02 24.00
CA VAL A 248 28.28 14.28 23.52
C VAL A 248 27.31 14.94 22.52
N GLU A 249 26.56 15.94 22.98
CA GLU A 249 26.08 17.05 22.14
C GLU A 249 27.25 18.03 21.95
N GLN A 250 27.53 18.45 20.71
CA GLN A 250 27.81 19.85 20.36
C GLN A 250 28.01 20.06 18.85
N VAL A 251 27.40 21.18 18.40
CA VAL A 251 27.46 21.92 17.12
C VAL A 251 26.57 21.44 15.98
#